data_AF-A0A2V6NTM3-F1
#
_entry.id   AF-A0A2V6NTM3-F1
#
_cell.length_a   1.000
_cell.length_b   1.000
_cell.length_c   1.000
_cell.angle_alpha   90.00
_cell.angle_beta   90.00
_cell.angle_gamma   90.00
#
_symmetry.space_group_name_H-M   'P 1'
#
loop_
_entity.id
_entity.type
_entity.pdbx_description
1 polymer ?
#
loop_
_entity_poly.entity_id
_entity_poly.type
_entity_poly.pdbx_seq_one_letter_code
_entity_poly.pdbx_strand_id
1 'polypeptide(L)'
;MEEWRFEPAHDFGLSAEQRRLSLRREVGLESAISCFLWRSITRLYLAIAHRLRIRGRENLPTHPPFVLVANHASHLDAIILGGILPLRFVGAVFPIAAGDTFFTKR
;
A
#
# COMPACT_ATOMS: atom_id res chain seq x y z
N MET A 1 -17.92 -9.87 32.64
CA MET A 1 -16.65 -10.10 31.93
C MET A 1 -17.02 -10.81 30.64
N GLU A 2 -16.68 -10.24 29.49
CA GLU A 2 -16.87 -10.94 28.22
C GLU A 2 -16.01 -12.21 28.20
N GLU A 3 -16.57 -13.30 27.68
CA GLU A 3 -15.91 -14.59 27.57
C GLU A 3 -14.82 -14.48 26.50
N TRP A 4 -13.55 -14.62 26.90
CA TRP A 4 -12.43 -14.51 25.96
C TRP A 4 -12.51 -15.61 24.89
N ARG A 5 -12.49 -15.20 23.62
CA ARG A 5 -12.47 -16.11 22.47
C ARG A 5 -11.19 -15.91 21.67
N PHE A 6 -10.54 -17.02 21.32
CA PHE A 6 -9.36 -17.00 20.46
C PHE A 6 -9.77 -16.75 19.01
N GLU A 7 -9.33 -15.63 18.43
CA GLU A 7 -9.47 -15.32 17.01
C GLU A 7 -8.09 -15.49 16.33
N PRO A 8 -7.89 -16.53 15.50
CA PRO A 8 -6.64 -16.70 14.77
C PRO A 8 -6.49 -15.61 13.72
N ALA A 9 -5.25 -15.41 13.24
CA ALA A 9 -4.96 -14.49 12.15
C ALA A 9 -5.85 -14.79 10.93
N HIS A 10 -6.29 -13.74 10.23
CA HIS A 10 -7.24 -13.86 9.11
C HIS A 10 -6.67 -14.65 7.90
N ASP A 11 -5.37 -14.86 7.85
CA ASP A 11 -4.65 -15.62 6.84
C ASP A 11 -4.11 -16.97 7.34
N PHE A 12 -4.54 -17.40 8.53
CA PHE A 12 -4.14 -18.66 9.12
C PHE A 12 -4.59 -19.85 8.26
N GLY A 13 -3.66 -20.77 7.97
CA GLY A 13 -3.93 -21.96 7.15
C GLY A 13 -3.90 -21.73 5.63
N LEU A 14 -3.67 -20.49 5.15
CA LEU A 14 -3.48 -20.22 3.72
C LEU A 14 -2.08 -20.64 3.26
N SER A 15 -1.98 -21.12 2.01
CA SER A 15 -0.68 -21.33 1.37
C SER A 15 0.05 -19.99 1.17
N ALA A 16 1.37 -20.01 0.98
CA ALA A 16 2.16 -18.79 0.78
C ALA A 16 1.67 -17.94 -0.41
N GLU A 17 1.16 -18.59 -1.47
CA GLU A 17 0.59 -17.91 -2.64
C GLU A 17 -0.77 -17.30 -2.33
N GLN A 18 -1.67 -18.07 -1.72
CA GLN A 18 -3.00 -17.60 -1.31
C GLN A 18 -2.90 -16.45 -0.32
N ARG A 19 -1.94 -16.52 0.61
CA ARG A 19 -1.66 -15.45 1.56
C ARG A 19 -1.24 -14.17 0.86
N ARG A 20 -0.39 -14.23 -0.19
CA ARG A 20 0.03 -13.05 -0.95
C ARG A 20 -1.11 -12.39 -1.74
N LEU A 21 -2.10 -13.18 -2.17
CA LEU A 21 -3.27 -12.68 -2.90
C LEU A 21 -4.42 -12.23 -1.97
N SER A 22 -4.37 -12.60 -0.68
CA SER A 22 -5.41 -12.26 0.28
C SER A 22 -5.42 -10.77 0.61
N LEU A 23 -6.58 -10.12 0.41
CA LEU A 23 -6.83 -8.74 0.85
C LEU A 23 -6.92 -8.60 2.37
N ARG A 24 -7.15 -9.72 3.09
CA ARG A 24 -7.18 -9.79 4.56
C ARG A 24 -5.88 -10.32 5.16
N ARG A 25 -4.79 -10.34 4.38
CA ARG A 25 -3.47 -10.75 4.87
C ARG A 25 -3.05 -9.85 6.02
N GLU A 26 -2.62 -10.45 7.12
CA GLU A 26 -2.01 -9.72 8.21
C GLU A 26 -0.55 -9.41 7.89
N VAL A 27 -0.08 -8.22 8.23
CA VAL A 27 1.27 -7.79 7.86
C VAL A 27 2.31 -8.51 8.73
N GLY A 28 2.79 -9.65 8.23
CA GLY A 28 3.93 -10.37 8.82
C GLY A 28 5.27 -9.66 8.62
N LEU A 29 6.31 -10.13 9.33
CA LEU A 29 7.65 -9.56 9.30
C LEU A 29 8.24 -9.56 7.89
N GLU A 30 8.11 -10.67 7.15
CA GLU A 30 8.67 -10.73 5.79
C GLU A 30 7.99 -9.72 4.85
N SER A 31 6.66 -9.56 4.98
CA SER A 31 5.90 -8.61 4.17
C SER A 31 6.29 -7.17 4.51
N ALA A 32 6.50 -6.87 5.79
CA ALA A 32 6.98 -5.56 6.24
C ALA A 32 8.37 -5.23 5.67
N ILE A 33 9.31 -6.19 5.71
CA ILE A 33 10.66 -6.02 5.16
C ILE A 33 10.60 -5.83 3.63
N SER A 34 9.85 -6.68 2.92
CA SER A 34 9.70 -6.55 1.46
C SER A 34 9.09 -5.21 1.08
N CYS A 35 8.04 -4.75 1.76
CA CYS A 35 7.45 -3.44 1.52
C CYS A 35 8.45 -2.30 1.82
N PHE A 36 9.20 -2.39 2.91
CA PHE A 36 10.21 -1.39 3.25
C PHE A 36 11.31 -1.29 2.18
N LEU A 37 11.85 -2.44 1.73
CA LEU A 37 12.88 -2.51 0.70
C LEU A 37 12.38 -1.98 -0.63
N TRP A 38 11.22 -2.46 -1.11
CA TRP A 38 10.60 -2.00 -2.34
C TRP A 38 10.49 -0.47 -2.37
N ARG A 39 9.93 0.11 -1.31
CA ARG A 39 9.70 1.56 -1.23
C ARG A 39 11.00 2.35 -1.16
N SER A 40 11.99 1.84 -0.42
CA SER A 40 13.31 2.47 -0.33
C SER A 40 14.00 2.50 -1.70
N ILE A 41 13.98 1.37 -2.41
CA ILE A 41 14.54 1.25 -3.77
C ILE A 41 13.80 2.16 -4.74
N THR A 42 12.46 2.12 -4.76
CA THR A 42 11.64 2.99 -5.61
C THR A 42 11.91 4.46 -5.34
N ARG A 43 11.96 4.86 -4.07
CA ARG A 43 12.19 6.26 -3.69
C ARG A 43 13.59 6.72 -4.09
N LEU A 44 14.60 5.87 -3.93
CA LEU A 44 15.97 6.15 -4.38
C LEU A 44 16.03 6.32 -5.90
N TYR A 45 15.42 5.38 -6.64
CA TYR A 45 15.31 5.46 -8.09
C TYR A 45 14.61 6.76 -8.54
N LEU A 46 13.46 7.10 -7.96
CA LEU A 46 12.71 8.32 -8.30
C LEU A 46 13.49 9.59 -7.94
N ALA A 47 14.26 9.58 -6.85
CA ALA A 47 15.11 10.71 -6.49
C ALA A 47 16.26 10.91 -7.47
N ILE A 48 16.90 9.83 -7.94
CA ILE A 48 18.07 9.89 -8.84
C ILE A 48 17.64 10.14 -10.29
N ALA A 49 16.75 9.29 -10.82
CA ALA A 49 16.37 9.31 -12.23
C ALA A 49 15.37 10.42 -12.56
N HIS A 50 14.43 10.71 -11.65
CA HIS A 50 13.32 11.64 -11.89
C HIS A 50 13.39 12.92 -11.05
N ARG A 51 14.40 13.05 -10.19
CA ARG A 51 14.59 14.22 -9.29
C ARG A 51 13.33 14.56 -8.50
N LEU A 52 12.64 13.51 -8.03
CA LEU A 52 11.35 13.64 -7.35
C LEU A 52 11.44 14.60 -6.15
N ARG A 53 10.58 15.63 -6.16
CA ARG A 53 10.45 16.59 -5.06
C ARG A 53 9.05 16.56 -4.48
N ILE A 54 8.97 16.27 -3.19
CA ILE A 54 7.71 16.27 -2.43
C ILE A 54 7.59 17.61 -1.72
N ARG A 55 6.45 18.28 -1.85
CA ARG A 55 6.10 19.51 -1.12
C ARG A 55 4.76 19.28 -0.40
N GLY A 56 4.58 19.86 0.79
CA GLY A 56 3.32 19.71 1.54
C GLY A 56 3.11 18.32 2.13
N ARG A 57 4.17 17.64 2.58
CA ARG A 57 4.05 16.29 3.20
C ARG A 57 3.26 16.35 4.50
N GLU A 58 3.34 17.47 5.19
CA GLU A 58 2.60 17.85 6.39
C GLU A 58 1.07 17.92 6.18
N ASN A 59 0.61 18.08 4.94
CA ASN A 59 -0.83 18.09 4.62
C ASN A 59 -1.44 16.68 4.63
N LEU A 60 -0.62 15.64 4.68
CA LEU A 60 -1.12 14.28 4.73
C LEU A 60 -1.71 13.98 6.13
N PRO A 61 -2.94 13.47 6.22
CA PRO A 61 -3.55 13.11 7.50
C PRO A 61 -2.65 12.19 8.34
N THR A 62 -2.69 12.34 9.66
CA THR A 62 -1.90 11.49 10.57
C THR A 62 -2.48 10.09 10.68
N HIS A 63 -3.81 9.95 10.56
CA HIS A 63 -4.55 8.70 10.75
C HIS A 63 -5.48 8.41 9.56
N PRO A 64 -5.70 7.13 9.20
CA PRO A 64 -6.76 6.74 8.26
C PRO A 64 -8.16 6.86 8.92
N PRO A 65 -9.26 6.83 8.15
CA PRO A 65 -9.31 6.72 6.69
C PRO A 65 -9.23 8.08 6.00
N PHE A 66 -8.61 8.11 4.81
CA PHE A 66 -8.69 9.24 3.89
C PHE A 66 -8.55 8.74 2.45
N VAL A 67 -9.01 9.53 1.50
CA VAL A 67 -8.83 9.27 0.07
C VAL A 67 -7.76 10.21 -0.45
N LEU A 68 -6.69 9.64 -1.02
CA LEU A 68 -5.67 10.40 -1.72
C LEU A 68 -6.00 10.44 -3.20
N VAL A 69 -6.28 11.64 -3.72
CA VAL A 69 -6.58 11.85 -5.14
C VAL A 69 -5.38 12.50 -5.80
N ALA A 70 -4.93 11.92 -6.92
CA ALA A 70 -3.90 12.48 -7.77
C ALA A 70 -4.48 12.74 -9.16
N ASN A 71 -3.93 13.73 -9.86
CA ASN A 71 -4.11 13.80 -11.31
C ASN A 71 -3.47 12.57 -11.95
N HIS A 72 -4.03 12.10 -13.08
CA HIS A 72 -3.42 11.01 -13.83
C HIS A 72 -2.68 11.56 -15.05
N ALA A 73 -1.37 11.43 -15.05
CA ALA A 73 -0.50 11.85 -16.13
C ALA A 73 0.28 10.66 -16.74
N SER A 74 0.56 9.61 -15.96
CA SER A 74 1.37 8.49 -16.43
C SER A 74 1.21 7.22 -15.57
N HIS A 75 1.67 6.08 -16.10
CA HIS A 75 1.79 4.86 -15.29
C HIS A 75 2.73 5.00 -14.08
N LEU A 76 3.66 5.97 -14.13
CA LEU A 76 4.58 6.26 -13.04
C LEU A 76 3.84 6.77 -11.79
N ASP A 77 2.62 7.31 -11.93
CA ASP A 77 1.85 7.88 -10.83
C ASP A 77 1.59 6.85 -9.73
N ALA A 78 1.22 5.61 -10.11
CA ALA A 78 1.00 4.53 -9.16
C ALA A 78 2.28 4.18 -8.36
N ILE A 79 3.43 4.16 -9.05
CA ILE A 79 4.73 3.88 -8.44
C ILE A 79 5.12 5.01 -7.48
N ILE A 80 4.93 6.28 -7.89
CA ILE A 80 5.20 7.45 -7.06
C ILE A 80 4.32 7.40 -5.81
N LEU A 81 3.00 7.28 -5.95
CA LEU A 81 2.06 7.28 -4.83
C LEU A 81 2.37 6.16 -3.82
N GLY A 82 2.65 4.94 -4.30
CA GLY A 82 3.05 3.83 -3.44
C GLY A 82 4.37 4.06 -2.71
N GLY A 83 5.34 4.72 -3.37
CA GLY A 83 6.67 4.99 -2.83
C GLY A 83 6.77 6.19 -1.87
N ILE A 84 5.93 7.22 -2.03
CA ILE A 84 6.07 8.46 -1.24
C ILE A 84 5.36 8.45 0.11
N LEU A 85 4.34 7.60 0.28
CA LEU A 85 3.53 7.57 1.51
C LEU A 85 4.41 7.26 2.76
N PRO A 86 4.08 7.76 3.96
CA PRO A 86 4.72 7.32 5.19
C PRO A 86 4.61 5.81 5.43
N LEU A 87 5.60 5.22 6.13
CA LEU A 87 5.62 3.78 6.46
C LEU A 87 4.40 3.33 7.26
N ARG A 88 3.83 4.22 8.08
CA ARG A 88 2.60 3.97 8.86
C ARG A 88 1.38 3.62 8.01
N PHE A 89 1.40 3.86 6.69
CA PHE A 89 0.30 3.51 5.80
C PHE A 89 0.53 2.23 5.00
N VAL A 90 1.69 1.59 5.09
CA VAL A 90 2.09 0.47 4.20
C VAL A 90 1.09 -0.69 4.16
N GLY A 91 0.38 -0.97 5.25
CA GLY A 91 -0.65 -2.02 5.32
C GLY A 91 -2.08 -1.56 5.02
N ALA A 92 -2.27 -0.27 4.71
CA ALA A 92 -3.60 0.35 4.58
C ALA A 92 -3.73 1.20 3.31
N VAL A 93 -2.88 0.98 2.30
CA VAL A 93 -3.01 1.62 0.98
C VAL A 93 -3.71 0.68 0.02
N PHE A 94 -4.84 1.13 -0.51
CA PHE A 94 -5.62 0.42 -1.52
C PHE A 94 -5.62 1.26 -2.80
N PRO A 95 -4.75 0.97 -3.78
CA PRO A 95 -4.76 1.69 -5.04
C PRO A 95 -6.05 1.36 -5.79
N ILE A 96 -6.69 2.39 -6.33
CA ILE A 96 -7.87 2.26 -7.19
C ILE A 96 -7.58 3.05 -8.45
N ALA A 97 -7.70 2.39 -9.60
CA ALA A 97 -7.57 2.99 -10.92
C ALA A 97 -8.85 2.82 -11.73
N ALA A 98 -8.98 3.61 -12.80
CA ALA A 98 -10.11 3.50 -13.73
C ALA A 98 -10.23 2.08 -14.32
N GLY A 99 -9.13 1.33 -14.45
CA GLY A 99 -9.19 -0.06 -14.92
C GLY A 99 -9.91 -1.02 -13.98
N ASP A 100 -9.88 -0.74 -12.67
CA ASP A 100 -10.54 -1.59 -11.67
C ASP A 100 -12.06 -1.40 -11.66
N THR A 101 -12.56 -0.32 -12.28
CA THR A 101 -13.98 0.09 -12.24
C THR A 101 -14.64 0.16 -13.61
N PHE A 102 -13.94 0.63 -14.65
CA PHE A 102 -14.52 0.89 -15.97
C PHE A 102 -14.13 -0.15 -17.04
N PHE A 103 -13.01 -0.87 -16.88
CA PHE A 103 -12.51 -1.79 -17.90
C PHE A 103 -12.81 -3.27 -17.62
N THR A 104 -13.57 -3.57 -16.56
CA THR A 104 -14.17 -4.90 -16.37
C THR A 104 -15.25 -5.09 -17.43
N LYS A 105 -14.88 -5.68 -18.57
CA LYS A 105 -15.86 -6.21 -19.53
C LYS A 105 -16.67 -7.29 -18.82
N ARG A 106 -17.98 -7.09 -18.75
CA ARG A 106 -18.94 -8.20 -18.61
C ARG A 106 -18.84 -9.12 -19.82
#